data_AF-A0A8C8YAL5-F1
#
_entry.id   AF-A0A8C8YAL5-F1
#
_cell.length_a   1.000
_cell.length_b   1.000
_cell.length_c   1.000
_cell.angle_alpha   90.00
_cell.angle_beta   90.00
_cell.angle_gamma   90.00
#
_symmetry.space_group_name_H-M   'P 1'
#
loop_
_entity.id
_entity.type
_entity.pdbx_description
1 polymer ?
#
loop_
_entity_poly.entity_id
_entity_poly.type
_entity_poly.pdbx_seq_one_letter_code
_entity_poly.pdbx_strand_id
1 'polypeptide(L)'
;MERVCLTLLIHQPFNNSGRNALFFSQLLETFSWGILFSHPRDFTPVCTTELGRAAKLAPEFAKKNVKMIALSVDSVEDHLAWSKDINAYNGQEPTEKLPFPIIDDKNRDLAILLGMLDPAEKDEKGMPVTARVVFIFGPDKKLKLSILYPATTGRNFDEILRVITSLQLTAEKRVATPVDWKVKMLKGQIPSSPSRPKGPVSKWLSSGSFLLGALF
;
A
#
# COMPACT_ATOMS: atom_id res chain seq x y z
N MET A 1 -31.70 -5.22 -1.35
CA MET A 1 -31.16 -5.99 -2.48
C MET A 1 -29.73 -5.51 -2.80
N GLU A 2 -28.80 -5.59 -1.85
CA GLU A 2 -27.53 -4.83 -1.90
C GLU A 2 -26.29 -5.71 -1.58
N ARG A 3 -26.32 -6.98 -2.01
CA ARG A 3 -25.19 -7.92 -1.89
C ARG A 3 -24.65 -8.40 -3.24
N VAL A 4 -25.08 -7.80 -4.35
CA VAL A 4 -24.85 -8.35 -5.70
C VAL A 4 -23.53 -7.86 -6.35
N CYS A 5 -22.84 -6.82 -5.87
CA CYS A 5 -21.77 -6.22 -6.67
C CYS A 5 -20.31 -6.55 -6.26
N LEU A 6 -20.02 -6.94 -5.01
CA LEU A 6 -18.61 -7.16 -4.62
C LEU A 6 -18.05 -8.53 -5.02
N THR A 7 -18.84 -9.61 -4.87
CA THR A 7 -18.36 -10.97 -5.17
C THR A 7 -18.27 -11.24 -6.67
N LEU A 8 -19.15 -10.62 -7.47
CA LEU A 8 -19.19 -10.77 -8.92
C LEU A 8 -18.02 -10.07 -9.61
N LEU A 9 -17.52 -8.95 -9.09
CA LEU A 9 -16.37 -8.24 -9.69
C LEU A 9 -15.01 -8.88 -9.39
N ILE A 10 -14.90 -9.74 -8.36
CA ILE A 10 -13.64 -10.46 -8.05
C ILE A 10 -13.45 -11.66 -9.00
N HIS A 11 -14.50 -12.10 -9.71
CA HIS A 11 -14.52 -13.31 -10.54
C HIS A 11 -14.81 -13.04 -12.03
N GLN A 12 -14.54 -11.85 -12.56
CA GLN A 12 -14.69 -11.57 -14.00
C GLN A 12 -13.32 -11.25 -14.62
N PRO A 13 -12.95 -11.87 -15.75
CA PRO A 13 -11.70 -11.57 -16.43
C PRO A 13 -11.76 -10.14 -16.98
N PHE A 14 -10.77 -9.31 -16.62
CA PHE A 14 -10.72 -7.89 -16.97
C PHE A 14 -9.94 -7.69 -18.27
N ASN A 15 -10.59 -7.16 -19.32
CA ASN A 15 -9.94 -6.86 -20.60
C ASN A 15 -10.47 -5.53 -21.18
N ASN A 16 -9.83 -4.39 -20.83
CA ASN A 16 -9.61 -3.18 -21.65
C ASN A 16 -8.99 -2.02 -20.83
N SER A 17 -8.07 -1.25 -21.44
CA SER A 17 -7.27 -0.15 -20.83
C SER A 17 -8.09 0.92 -20.08
N GLY A 18 -9.18 1.41 -20.67
CA GLY A 18 -10.07 2.39 -20.04
C GLY A 18 -10.81 1.85 -18.80
N ARG A 19 -11.05 0.53 -18.72
CA ARG A 19 -11.76 -0.09 -17.60
C ARG A 19 -10.88 -0.27 -16.38
N ASN A 20 -9.56 -0.43 -16.53
CA ASN A 20 -8.64 -0.54 -15.38
C ASN A 20 -8.54 0.78 -14.61
N ALA A 21 -8.44 1.92 -15.32
CA ALA A 21 -8.45 3.24 -14.69
C ALA A 21 -9.81 3.59 -14.05
N LEU A 22 -10.92 3.29 -14.74
CA LEU A 22 -12.27 3.43 -14.20
C LEU A 22 -12.49 2.53 -12.97
N PHE A 23 -12.04 1.28 -13.03
CA PHE A 23 -12.12 0.34 -11.91
C PHE A 23 -11.26 0.81 -10.75
N PHE A 24 -10.03 1.28 -10.98
CA PHE A 24 -9.20 1.82 -9.92
C PHE A 24 -9.86 3.04 -9.26
N SER A 25 -10.44 3.96 -10.04
CA SER A 25 -11.21 5.10 -9.51
C SER A 25 -12.42 4.64 -8.69
N GLN A 26 -13.22 3.71 -9.21
CA GLN A 26 -14.40 3.18 -8.52
C GLN A 26 -14.04 2.36 -7.28
N LEU A 27 -12.91 1.66 -7.33
CA LEU A 27 -12.37 0.93 -6.21
C LEU A 27 -11.94 1.89 -5.10
N LEU A 28 -11.23 2.97 -5.46
CA LEU A 28 -10.88 4.06 -4.56
C LEU A 28 -12.13 4.68 -3.93
N GLU A 29 -13.25 4.83 -4.65
CA GLU A 29 -14.52 5.32 -4.09
C GLU A 29 -15.02 4.48 -2.91
N THR A 30 -14.81 3.16 -2.95
CA THR A 30 -15.22 2.25 -1.86
C THR A 30 -14.27 2.24 -0.65
N PHE A 31 -13.12 2.91 -0.73
CA PHE A 31 -12.08 2.86 0.30
C PHE A 31 -12.20 4.02 1.29
N SER A 32 -12.05 3.73 2.58
CA SER A 32 -11.71 4.76 3.56
C SER A 32 -10.21 5.07 3.46
N TRP A 33 -9.35 4.05 3.55
CA TRP A 33 -7.94 4.16 3.19
C TRP A 33 -7.56 3.06 2.18
N GLY A 34 -6.64 3.35 1.28
CA GLY A 34 -6.21 2.42 0.23
C GLY A 34 -4.70 2.27 0.13
N ILE A 35 -4.21 1.05 -0.05
CA ILE A 35 -2.84 0.75 -0.47
C ILE A 35 -2.89 0.12 -1.85
N LEU A 36 -2.22 0.74 -2.82
CA LEU A 36 -1.86 0.09 -4.09
C LEU A 36 -0.37 -0.24 -4.04
N PHE A 37 -0.02 -1.50 -4.23
CA PHE A 37 1.39 -1.92 -4.25
C PHE A 37 1.69 -2.78 -5.46
N SER A 38 2.70 -2.40 -6.23
CA SER A 38 3.09 -3.13 -7.43
C SER A 38 4.18 -4.15 -7.14
N HIS A 39 4.30 -5.17 -7.97
CA HIS A 39 5.46 -6.07 -8.00
C HIS A 39 5.87 -6.37 -9.45
N PRO A 40 7.18 -6.57 -9.72
CA PRO A 40 7.68 -6.71 -11.08
C PRO A 40 7.01 -7.83 -11.88
N ARG A 41 7.04 -9.04 -11.34
CA ARG A 41 6.50 -10.25 -11.98
C ARG A 41 6.04 -11.28 -10.99
N ASP A 42 5.00 -12.01 -11.38
CA ASP A 42 4.56 -13.25 -10.75
C ASP A 42 5.64 -14.33 -10.82
N PHE A 43 5.52 -15.38 -10.01
CA PHE A 43 6.48 -16.50 -9.93
C PHE A 43 7.94 -16.11 -9.63
N THR A 44 8.17 -14.96 -8.99
CA THR A 44 9.52 -14.53 -8.59
C THR A 44 9.73 -14.57 -7.07
N PRO A 45 10.91 -14.96 -6.58
CA PRO A 45 11.11 -15.31 -5.17
C PRO A 45 10.85 -14.15 -4.22
N VAL A 46 11.43 -12.97 -4.49
CA VAL A 46 11.23 -11.80 -3.63
C VAL A 46 9.76 -11.38 -3.60
N CYS A 47 9.08 -11.35 -4.75
CA CYS A 47 7.66 -11.01 -4.81
C CYS A 47 6.80 -12.01 -4.02
N THR A 48 7.10 -13.30 -4.08
CA THR A 48 6.38 -14.33 -3.31
C THR A 48 6.52 -14.07 -1.80
N THR A 49 7.73 -13.73 -1.34
CA THR A 49 7.93 -13.38 0.09
C THR A 49 7.15 -12.14 0.51
N GLU A 50 7.08 -11.13 -0.35
CA GLU A 50 6.38 -9.87 -0.09
C GLU A 50 4.87 -10.06 -0.03
N LEU A 51 4.26 -10.72 -1.04
CA LEU A 51 2.83 -10.96 -1.06
C LEU A 51 2.41 -11.95 0.04
N GLY A 52 3.27 -12.90 0.39
CA GLY A 52 3.08 -13.76 1.56
C GLY A 52 3.03 -12.95 2.86
N ARG A 53 3.95 -11.99 3.05
CA ARG A 53 3.95 -11.07 4.20
C ARG A 53 2.73 -10.14 4.19
N ALA A 54 2.38 -9.60 3.03
CA ALA A 54 1.20 -8.77 2.84
C ALA A 54 -0.07 -9.52 3.24
N ALA A 55 -0.22 -10.77 2.81
CA ALA A 55 -1.38 -11.60 3.14
C ALA A 55 -1.49 -11.85 4.66
N LYS A 56 -0.37 -12.14 5.33
CA LYS A 56 -0.31 -12.28 6.79
C LYS A 56 -0.67 -10.99 7.54
N LEU A 57 -0.33 -9.82 6.99
CA LEU A 57 -0.63 -8.52 7.60
C LEU A 57 -1.96 -7.91 7.17
N ALA A 58 -2.63 -8.44 6.15
CA ALA A 58 -3.91 -7.94 5.67
C ALA A 58 -4.97 -7.76 6.78
N PRO A 59 -5.08 -8.63 7.80
CA PRO A 59 -5.97 -8.40 8.94
C PRO A 59 -5.64 -7.14 9.75
N GLU A 60 -4.36 -6.78 9.90
CA GLU A 60 -3.94 -5.57 10.62
C GLU A 60 -4.28 -4.28 9.85
N PHE A 61 -4.18 -4.33 8.52
CA PHE A 61 -4.64 -3.24 7.65
C PHE A 61 -6.17 -3.12 7.68
N ALA A 62 -6.89 -4.24 7.63
CA ALA A 62 -8.35 -4.26 7.70
C ALA A 62 -8.88 -3.68 9.02
N LYS A 63 -8.27 -3.99 10.17
CA LYS A 63 -8.58 -3.38 11.48
C LYS A 63 -8.47 -1.85 11.48
N LYS A 64 -7.68 -1.29 10.56
CA LYS A 64 -7.46 0.16 10.39
C LYS A 64 -8.33 0.74 9.26
N ASN A 65 -9.32 0.01 8.77
CA ASN A 65 -10.16 0.41 7.62
C ASN A 65 -9.35 0.70 6.35
N VAL A 66 -8.24 -0.02 6.16
CA VAL A 66 -7.39 0.07 4.97
C VAL A 66 -7.69 -1.12 4.06
N LYS A 67 -8.00 -0.84 2.79
CA LYS A 67 -8.08 -1.87 1.76
C LYS A 67 -6.76 -1.94 0.98
N MET A 68 -6.36 -3.15 0.64
CA MET A 68 -5.12 -3.43 -0.09
C MET A 68 -5.44 -3.91 -1.50
N ILE A 69 -4.63 -3.53 -2.47
CA ILE A 69 -4.66 -4.06 -3.83
C ILE A 69 -3.24 -4.17 -4.38
N ALA A 70 -2.92 -5.32 -4.96
CA ALA A 70 -1.65 -5.56 -5.64
C ALA A 70 -1.78 -5.26 -7.15
N LEU A 71 -0.66 -5.12 -7.85
CA LEU A 71 -0.63 -4.92 -9.31
C LEU A 71 0.65 -5.53 -9.90
N SER A 72 0.53 -6.27 -11.00
CA SER A 72 1.67 -6.61 -11.87
C SER A 72 1.27 -6.57 -13.34
N VAL A 73 2.24 -6.77 -14.22
CA VAL A 73 2.04 -6.79 -15.68
C VAL A 73 1.72 -8.19 -16.23
N ASP A 74 1.42 -9.14 -15.33
CA ASP A 74 1.10 -10.53 -15.68
C ASP A 74 -0.41 -10.76 -15.75
N SER A 75 -0.81 -11.98 -16.10
CA SER A 75 -2.23 -12.32 -16.31
C SER A 75 -3.04 -12.50 -15.05
N VAL A 76 -4.35 -12.28 -15.13
CA VAL A 76 -5.29 -12.84 -14.13
C VAL A 76 -5.08 -14.36 -13.96
N GLU A 77 -4.89 -15.11 -15.04
CA GLU A 77 -4.63 -16.56 -14.97
C GLU A 77 -3.34 -16.87 -14.19
N ASP A 78 -2.28 -16.09 -14.41
CA ASP A 78 -0.99 -16.20 -13.73
C ASP A 78 -1.13 -15.82 -12.25
N HIS A 79 -1.86 -14.75 -11.94
CA HIS A 79 -2.14 -14.30 -10.58
C HIS A 79 -2.85 -15.40 -9.77
N LEU A 80 -3.87 -16.04 -10.36
CA LEU A 80 -4.62 -17.11 -9.70
C LEU A 80 -3.73 -18.33 -9.46
N ALA A 81 -2.96 -18.74 -10.48
CA ALA A 81 -2.02 -19.85 -10.34
C ALA A 81 -0.94 -19.57 -9.28
N TRP A 82 -0.31 -18.39 -9.33
CA TRP A 82 0.75 -17.98 -8.41
C TRP A 82 0.24 -17.71 -6.98
N SER A 83 -1.04 -17.34 -6.81
CA SER A 83 -1.66 -17.22 -5.49
C SER A 83 -1.61 -18.52 -4.69
N LYS A 84 -1.61 -19.68 -5.36
CA LYS A 84 -1.40 -20.98 -4.72
C LYS A 84 -0.01 -21.09 -4.09
N ASP A 85 1.03 -20.64 -4.81
CA ASP A 85 2.41 -20.62 -4.32
C ASP A 85 2.58 -19.66 -3.14
N ILE A 86 1.93 -18.49 -3.18
CA ILE A 86 1.96 -17.52 -2.08
C ILE A 86 1.33 -18.11 -0.81
N ASN A 87 0.20 -18.80 -0.95
CA ASN A 87 -0.45 -19.51 0.16
C ASN A 87 0.43 -20.66 0.69
N ALA A 88 0.99 -21.47 -0.21
CA ALA A 88 1.90 -22.56 0.14
C ALA A 88 3.16 -22.04 0.88
N TYR A 89 3.76 -20.95 0.42
CA TYR A 89 4.88 -20.28 1.09
C TYR A 89 4.52 -19.85 2.52
N ASN A 90 3.27 -19.49 2.76
CA ASN A 90 2.78 -19.14 4.08
C ASN A 90 2.44 -20.36 4.97
N GLY A 91 2.60 -21.58 4.47
CA GLY A 91 2.20 -22.82 5.15
C GLY A 91 0.69 -23.01 5.20
N GLN A 92 -0.04 -22.41 4.26
CA GLN A 92 -1.49 -22.50 4.14
C GLN A 92 -1.88 -23.40 2.96
N GLU A 93 -3.15 -23.83 2.93
CA GLU A 93 -3.69 -24.59 1.80
C GLU A 93 -3.48 -23.81 0.48
N PRO A 94 -2.90 -24.43 -0.57
CA PRO A 94 -2.65 -23.79 -1.86
C PRO A 94 -3.96 -23.47 -2.60
N THR A 95 -4.53 -22.29 -2.33
CA THR A 95 -5.74 -21.80 -2.98
C THR A 95 -5.44 -20.56 -3.83
N GLU A 96 -6.37 -20.23 -4.73
CA GLU A 96 -6.31 -19.01 -5.55
C GLU A 96 -6.73 -17.75 -4.78
N LYS A 97 -7.14 -17.91 -3.52
CA LYS A 97 -7.68 -16.80 -2.71
C LYS A 97 -6.58 -16.12 -1.93
N LEU A 98 -6.45 -14.82 -2.15
CA LEU A 98 -5.69 -13.89 -1.30
C LEU A 98 -6.65 -12.91 -0.62
N PRO A 99 -6.25 -12.30 0.52
CA PRO A 99 -7.10 -11.33 1.22
C PRO A 99 -7.22 -9.97 0.49
N PHE A 100 -6.55 -9.83 -0.66
CA PHE A 100 -6.60 -8.66 -1.55
C PHE A 100 -6.56 -9.12 -3.02
N PRO A 101 -7.15 -8.36 -3.95
CA PRO A 101 -7.03 -8.63 -5.37
C PRO A 101 -5.66 -8.22 -5.92
N ILE A 102 -5.30 -8.77 -7.08
CA ILE A 102 -4.15 -8.38 -7.91
C ILE A 102 -4.70 -7.85 -9.24
N ILE A 103 -4.28 -6.65 -9.65
CA ILE A 103 -4.65 -6.05 -10.95
C ILE A 103 -3.75 -6.63 -12.04
N ASP A 104 -4.37 -7.12 -13.12
CA ASP A 104 -3.73 -7.38 -14.41
C ASP A 104 -3.52 -6.05 -15.13
N ASP A 105 -2.25 -5.64 -15.24
CA ASP A 105 -1.81 -4.48 -16.01
C ASP A 105 -0.87 -4.90 -17.15
N LYS A 106 -1.19 -5.97 -17.90
CA LYS A 106 -0.42 -6.44 -19.06
C LYS A 106 -0.06 -5.35 -20.08
N ASN A 107 -0.99 -4.42 -20.28
CA ASN A 107 -0.81 -3.29 -21.20
C ASN A 107 0.05 -2.16 -20.62
N ARG A 108 0.37 -2.21 -19.32
CA ARG A 108 1.17 -1.22 -18.58
C ARG A 108 0.52 0.15 -18.50
N ASP A 109 -0.78 0.25 -18.73
CA ASP A 109 -1.48 1.53 -18.78
C ASP A 109 -1.43 2.20 -17.40
N LEU A 110 -1.69 1.44 -16.34
CA LEU A 110 -1.63 1.96 -14.97
C LEU A 110 -0.18 2.18 -14.53
N ALA A 111 0.73 1.26 -14.87
CA ALA A 111 2.15 1.39 -14.55
C ALA A 111 2.78 2.63 -15.18
N ILE A 112 2.43 2.96 -16.43
CA ILE A 112 2.88 4.19 -17.10
C ILE A 112 2.21 5.41 -16.45
N LEU A 113 0.89 5.39 -16.28
CA LEU A 113 0.12 6.50 -15.71
C LEU A 113 0.63 6.90 -14.31
N LEU A 114 0.98 5.91 -13.49
CA LEU A 114 1.42 6.11 -12.11
C LEU A 114 2.94 6.17 -11.97
N GLY A 115 3.70 6.11 -13.06
CA GLY A 115 5.17 6.21 -13.05
C GLY A 115 5.84 5.06 -12.29
N MET A 116 5.32 3.85 -12.42
CA MET A 116 5.76 2.66 -11.67
C MET A 116 6.78 1.79 -12.41
N LEU A 117 7.14 2.07 -13.66
CA LEU A 117 8.02 1.19 -14.42
C LEU A 117 9.45 1.17 -13.85
N ASP A 118 10.03 -0.02 -13.73
CA ASP A 118 11.43 -0.21 -13.34
C ASP A 118 12.34 0.15 -14.53
N PRO A 119 13.40 0.96 -14.32
CA PRO A 119 14.27 1.38 -15.42
C PRO A 119 15.20 0.25 -15.92
N ALA A 120 15.46 -0.77 -15.09
CA ALA A 120 16.43 -1.83 -15.38
C ALA A 120 15.76 -3.16 -15.73
N GLU A 121 14.64 -3.48 -15.06
CA GLU A 121 13.98 -4.77 -15.24
C GLU A 121 13.05 -4.79 -16.46
N LYS A 122 13.15 -5.88 -17.22
CA LYS A 122 12.38 -6.11 -18.43
C LYS A 122 11.82 -7.52 -18.45
N ASP A 123 10.69 -7.67 -19.12
CA ASP A 123 10.09 -8.95 -19.41
C ASP A 123 10.86 -9.71 -20.51
N GLU A 124 10.44 -10.94 -20.80
CA GLU A 124 11.05 -11.76 -21.87
C GLU A 124 10.99 -11.14 -23.26
N LYS A 125 10.06 -10.20 -23.48
CA LYS A 125 9.89 -9.45 -24.74
C LYS A 125 10.69 -8.14 -24.73
N GLY A 126 11.49 -7.90 -23.69
CA GLY A 126 12.31 -6.70 -23.54
C GLY A 126 11.52 -5.45 -23.09
N MET A 127 10.26 -5.61 -22.68
CA MET A 127 9.39 -4.53 -22.24
C MET A 127 9.55 -4.29 -20.74
N PRO A 128 9.58 -3.03 -20.26
CA PRO A 128 9.71 -2.74 -18.83
C PRO A 128 8.62 -3.41 -17.99
N VAL A 129 8.99 -3.83 -16.79
CA VAL A 129 8.05 -4.32 -15.75
C VAL A 129 7.87 -3.26 -14.66
N THR A 130 6.99 -3.47 -13.70
CA THR A 130 6.86 -2.51 -12.59
C THR A 130 8.03 -2.62 -11.60
N ALA A 131 8.42 -1.50 -11.00
CA ALA A 131 9.21 -1.46 -9.79
C ALA A 131 8.33 -1.86 -8.58
N ARG A 132 8.92 -1.94 -7.38
CA ARG A 132 8.21 -2.23 -6.13
C ARG A 132 7.64 -0.94 -5.53
N VAL A 133 6.63 -0.37 -6.17
CA VAL A 133 6.01 0.87 -5.73
C VAL A 133 4.90 0.60 -4.72
N VAL A 134 4.75 1.48 -3.75
CA VAL A 134 3.62 1.51 -2.81
C VAL A 134 3.02 2.92 -2.85
N PHE A 135 1.72 3.01 -3.08
CA PHE A 135 0.94 4.24 -2.96
C PHE A 135 -0.09 4.09 -1.84
N ILE A 136 -0.17 5.09 -0.96
CA ILE A 136 -1.16 5.15 0.12
C ILE A 136 -2.10 6.31 -0.16
N PHE A 137 -3.39 6.01 -0.29
CA PHE A 137 -4.45 6.98 -0.55
C PHE A 137 -5.31 7.17 0.70
N GLY A 138 -5.68 8.43 0.97
CA GLY A 138 -6.61 8.79 2.03
C GLY A 138 -8.08 8.69 1.58
N PRO A 139 -9.03 8.94 2.50
CA PRO A 139 -10.47 8.92 2.19
C PRO A 139 -10.88 9.94 1.14
N ASP A 140 -10.13 11.05 1.06
CA ASP A 140 -10.27 12.11 0.07
C ASP A 140 -9.68 11.76 -1.31
N LYS A 141 -9.27 10.50 -1.50
CA LYS A 141 -8.68 9.93 -2.73
C LYS A 141 -7.35 10.57 -3.15
N LYS A 142 -6.79 11.41 -2.29
CA LYS A 142 -5.49 12.02 -2.53
C LYS A 142 -4.38 11.07 -2.10
N LEU A 143 -3.31 11.05 -2.88
CA LEU A 143 -2.07 10.40 -2.51
C LEU A 143 -1.52 11.06 -1.22
N LYS A 144 -1.23 10.23 -0.22
CA LYS A 144 -0.68 10.66 1.08
C LYS A 144 0.80 10.30 1.22
N LEU A 145 1.21 9.18 0.64
CA LEU A 145 2.58 8.68 0.71
C LEU A 145 2.85 7.76 -0.47
N SER A 146 4.05 7.85 -1.04
CA SER A 146 4.59 6.87 -1.98
C SER A 146 5.96 6.36 -1.52
N ILE A 147 6.26 5.10 -1.85
CA ILE A 147 7.58 4.47 -1.66
C ILE A 147 7.92 3.78 -2.97
N LEU A 148 9.13 3.99 -3.49
CA LEU A 148 9.64 3.28 -4.66
C LEU A 148 10.89 2.51 -4.24
N TYR A 149 10.80 1.18 -4.28
CA TYR A 149 11.97 0.29 -4.21
C TYR A 149 12.23 -0.33 -5.57
N PRO A 150 13.51 -0.57 -5.93
CA PRO A 150 13.84 -1.32 -7.14
C PRO A 150 13.41 -2.79 -6.98
N ALA A 151 13.30 -3.51 -8.10
CA ALA A 151 13.01 -4.94 -8.08
C ALA A 151 13.97 -5.77 -7.20
N THR A 152 15.21 -5.32 -7.04
CA THR A 152 16.25 -5.99 -6.24
C THR A 152 16.05 -5.91 -4.73
N THR A 153 15.18 -5.03 -4.23
CA THR A 153 15.07 -4.73 -2.79
C THR A 153 13.65 -4.98 -2.27
N GLY A 154 13.47 -6.08 -1.53
CA GLY A 154 12.21 -6.40 -0.88
C GLY A 154 11.77 -5.35 0.16
N ARG A 155 10.47 -5.09 0.24
CA ARG A 155 9.84 -4.07 1.08
C ARG A 155 9.69 -4.52 2.53
N ASN A 156 9.78 -3.55 3.42
CA ASN A 156 9.42 -3.71 4.83
C ASN A 156 7.94 -3.36 5.04
N PHE A 157 7.06 -4.36 5.14
CA PHE A 157 5.63 -4.13 5.39
C PHE A 157 5.31 -3.62 6.81
N ASP A 158 6.20 -3.82 7.78
CA ASP A 158 6.02 -3.22 9.11
C ASP A 158 6.15 -1.69 9.05
N GLU A 159 7.02 -1.19 8.16
CA GLU A 159 7.12 0.25 7.89
C GLU A 159 5.84 0.78 7.23
N ILE A 160 5.28 0.04 6.27
CA ILE A 160 4.00 0.40 5.62
C ILE A 160 2.88 0.49 6.68
N LEU A 161 2.80 -0.47 7.61
CA LEU A 161 1.83 -0.44 8.70
C LEU A 161 2.08 0.73 9.69
N ARG A 162 3.34 1.05 9.96
CA ARG A 162 3.74 2.17 10.83
C ARG A 162 3.32 3.51 10.22
N VAL A 163 3.61 3.76 8.95
CA VAL A 163 3.26 5.02 8.28
C VAL A 163 1.75 5.18 8.13
N ILE A 164 0.99 4.11 7.90
CA ILE A 164 -0.48 4.18 7.92
C ILE A 164 -1.00 4.64 9.27
N THR A 165 -0.47 4.05 10.34
CA THR A 165 -0.88 4.45 11.69
C THR A 165 -0.52 5.91 11.96
N SER A 166 0.63 6.38 11.48
CA SER A 166 1.02 7.79 11.53
C SER A 166 0.03 8.66 10.75
N LEU A 167 -0.22 8.35 9.48
CA LEU A 167 -1.09 9.13 8.59
C LEU A 167 -2.50 9.27 9.18
N GLN A 168 -3.09 8.18 9.68
CA GLN A 168 -4.39 8.19 10.34
C GLN A 168 -4.39 9.04 11.61
N LEU A 169 -3.37 8.86 12.47
CA LEU A 169 -3.23 9.67 13.69
C LEU A 169 -3.17 11.16 13.39
N THR A 170 -2.38 11.57 12.40
CA THR A 170 -2.22 12.98 12.01
C THR A 170 -3.42 13.55 11.25
N ALA A 171 -4.26 12.69 10.67
CA ALA A 171 -5.52 13.10 10.08
C ALA A 171 -6.60 13.38 11.14
N GLU A 172 -6.61 12.59 12.22
CA GLU A 172 -7.57 12.73 13.33
C GLU A 172 -7.14 13.76 14.37
N LYS A 173 -5.82 13.87 14.63
CA LYS A 173 -5.24 14.73 15.66
C LYS A 173 -4.26 15.71 15.05
N ARG A 174 -4.23 16.94 15.58
CA ARG A 174 -3.27 17.98 15.20
C ARG A 174 -1.87 17.73 15.80
N VAL A 175 -1.28 16.60 15.44
CA VAL A 175 0.03 16.13 15.94
C VAL A 175 0.93 15.74 14.76
N ALA A 176 2.22 15.58 15.03
CA ALA A 176 3.19 15.03 14.08
C ALA A 176 3.95 13.87 14.72
N THR A 177 4.40 12.89 13.93
CA THR A 177 5.21 11.77 14.41
C THR A 177 6.70 12.04 14.15
N PRO A 178 7.58 11.95 15.17
CA PRO A 178 9.01 12.20 14.99
C PRO A 178 9.73 11.06 14.25
N VAL A 179 11.02 11.26 13.96
CA VAL A 179 11.91 10.21 13.42
C VAL A 179 11.83 8.95 14.28
N ASP A 180 11.84 7.78 13.62
CA ASP A 180 11.74 6.46 14.24
C ASP A 180 10.53 6.23 15.17
N TRP A 181 9.50 7.09 15.07
CA TRP A 181 8.29 6.96 15.88
C TRP A 181 7.67 5.57 15.74
N LYS A 182 7.37 4.94 16.88
CA LYS A 182 6.68 3.65 16.96
C LYS A 182 5.31 3.81 17.62
N VAL A 183 4.34 3.01 17.18
CA VAL A 183 2.95 3.03 17.69
C VAL A 183 2.88 2.91 19.22
N LYS A 184 3.79 2.13 19.84
CA LYS A 184 3.87 1.98 21.30
C LYS A 184 4.23 3.26 22.08
N MET A 185 4.67 4.32 21.40
CA MET A 185 5.04 5.61 22.02
C MET A 185 3.82 6.53 22.30
N LEU A 186 2.59 6.03 22.14
CA LEU A 186 1.34 6.78 22.31
C LEU A 186 1.11 7.33 23.73
N LYS A 187 1.83 6.85 24.76
CA LYS A 187 1.75 7.42 26.12
C LYS A 187 2.71 8.60 26.28
N GLY A 188 2.21 9.82 26.05
CA GLY A 188 2.81 11.07 26.53
C GLY A 188 3.99 11.64 25.73
N GLN A 189 4.25 11.15 24.51
CA GLN A 189 5.44 11.55 23.75
C GLN A 189 5.22 12.06 22.31
N ILE A 190 3.96 12.28 21.91
CA ILE A 190 3.67 12.72 20.53
C ILE A 190 3.55 14.24 20.47
N PRO A 191 4.35 14.90 19.64
CA PRO A 191 4.29 16.34 19.56
C PRO A 191 3.01 16.91 18.94
N SER A 192 2.48 17.98 19.52
CA SER A 192 1.45 18.79 18.87
C SER A 192 2.05 19.53 17.66
N SER A 193 1.27 19.67 16.58
CA SER A 193 1.68 20.43 15.40
C SER A 193 1.58 21.93 15.72
N PRO A 194 2.69 22.68 15.90
CA PRO A 194 2.62 24.08 16.28
C PRO A 194 2.46 24.98 15.05
N SER A 195 1.82 26.14 15.23
CA SER A 195 2.10 27.32 14.40
C SER A 195 3.59 27.69 14.55
N ARG A 196 4.28 28.04 13.46
CA ARG A 196 5.75 28.20 13.41
C ARG A 196 6.27 29.11 14.56
N PRO A 197 6.99 28.55 15.56
CA PRO A 197 7.63 29.37 16.59
C PRO A 197 8.82 30.15 16.01
N LYS A 198 9.10 31.36 16.54
CA LYS A 198 10.22 32.21 16.09
C LYS A 198 11.55 31.79 16.74
N GLY A 199 12.42 31.05 16.05
CA GLY A 199 13.78 30.73 16.53
C GLY A 199 14.33 29.38 16.03
N PRO A 200 15.61 29.04 16.29
CA PRO A 200 16.23 27.81 15.80
C PRO A 200 15.62 26.54 16.42
N VAL A 201 15.43 25.49 15.60
CA VAL A 201 14.80 24.20 15.95
C VAL A 201 15.39 23.59 17.23
N SER A 202 16.70 23.73 17.43
CA SER A 202 17.44 23.19 18.57
C SER A 202 16.94 23.69 19.93
N LYS A 203 16.47 24.93 20.05
CA LYS A 203 15.96 25.48 21.31
C LYS A 203 14.59 24.91 21.72
N TRP A 204 13.79 24.48 20.75
CA TRP A 204 12.44 23.94 20.98
C TRP A 204 12.45 22.45 21.29
N LEU A 205 13.41 21.71 20.74
CA LEU A 205 13.59 20.28 21.01
C LEU A 205 14.07 20.04 22.46
N SER A 206 14.95 20.91 22.97
CA SER A 206 15.48 20.82 24.33
C SER A 206 14.49 21.23 25.43
N SER A 207 13.50 22.07 25.12
CA SER A 207 12.57 22.63 26.11
C SER A 207 11.37 21.73 26.40
N GLY A 208 11.24 20.57 25.74
CA GLY A 208 10.06 19.71 25.85
C GLY A 208 8.77 20.36 25.34
N SER A 209 8.83 21.54 24.72
CA SER A 209 7.65 22.28 24.22
C SER A 209 6.95 21.58 23.06
N PHE A 210 7.53 20.51 22.53
CA PHE A 210 6.87 19.60 21.61
C PHE A 210 5.89 18.65 22.35
N LEU A 211 6.14 18.27 23.61
CA LEU A 211 5.45 17.14 24.27
C LEU A 211 4.06 17.44 24.86
N LEU A 212 3.63 18.71 24.92
CA LEU A 212 2.27 19.05 25.35
C LEU A 212 1.53 19.81 24.25
N GLY A 213 0.74 19.06 23.48
CA GLY A 213 -0.53 19.60 23.00
C GLY A 213 -1.43 19.82 24.20
N ALA A 214 -1.45 21.04 24.72
CA ALA A 214 -2.48 21.47 25.64
C ALA A 214 -3.84 21.25 24.95
N LEU A 215 -4.65 20.37 25.51
CA LEU A 215 -6.09 20.39 25.37
C LEU A 215 -6.57 21.73 25.96
N PHE A 216 -6.80 22.72 25.11
CA PHE A 216 -7.78 23.78 25.29
C PHE A 216 -8.45 24.06 23.95
#